data_AF-A0A7W0WFE4-F1
#
_entry.id   AF-A0A7W0WFE4-F1
#
_cell.length_a   1.000
_cell.length_b   1.000
_cell.length_c   1.000
_cell.angle_alpha   90.00
_cell.angle_beta   90.00
_cell.angle_gamma   90.00
#
_symmetry.space_group_name_H-M   'P 1'
#
loop_
_entity.id
_entity.type
_entity.pdbx_description
1 polymer ?
#
loop_
_entity_poly.entity_id
_entity_poly.type
_entity_poly.pdbx_seq_one_letter_code
_entity_poly.pdbx_strand_id
1 'polypeptide(L)' 'VEIGLRWEDFGATYARARTIRKRYTILDLAFEAGILGECVDELFAPQGFWGRVEHERRSGTMSEREE' A
#
# COMPACT_ATOMS: atom_id res chain seq x y z
N VAL A 1 5.01 6.01 15.92
CA VAL A 1 3.95 5.30 15.16
C VAL A 1 3.08 4.58 16.17
N GLU A 2 1.85 5.03 16.32
CA GLU A 2 0.95 4.81 17.47
C GLU A 2 0.30 3.41 17.52
N ILE A 3 0.65 2.51 16.60
CA ILE A 3 0.01 1.20 16.41
C ILE A 3 1.00 0.02 16.25
N GLY A 4 2.31 0.25 16.40
CA GLY A 4 3.32 -0.83 16.41
C GLY A 4 3.50 -1.61 15.10
N LEU A 5 2.81 -1.26 14.02
CA LEU A 5 2.90 -1.93 12.72
C LEU A 5 4.10 -1.42 11.92
N ARG A 6 5.01 -2.33 11.53
CA ARG A 6 6.13 -1.98 10.65
C ARG A 6 5.69 -1.96 9.19
N TRP A 7 6.37 -1.18 8.37
CA TRP A 7 6.12 -1.08 6.93
C TRP A 7 6.31 -2.42 6.20
N GLU A 8 7.34 -3.17 6.58
CA GLU A 8 7.60 -4.53 6.06
C GLU A 8 6.41 -5.47 6.37
N ASP A 9 5.92 -5.44 7.62
CA ASP A 9 4.79 -6.25 8.05
C ASP A 9 3.51 -5.89 7.29
N PHE A 10 3.32 -4.60 7.01
CA PHE A 10 2.21 -4.10 6.22
C PHE A 10 2.30 -4.57 4.77
N GLY A 11 3.44 -4.44 4.10
CA GLY A 11 3.63 -4.97 2.74
C GLY A 11 3.34 -6.47 2.65
N ALA A 12 3.81 -7.25 3.64
CA ALA A 12 3.55 -8.68 3.73
C ALA A 12 2.05 -9.05 3.89
N THR A 13 1.17 -8.09 4.22
CA THR A 13 -0.27 -8.35 4.27
C THR A 13 -0.89 -8.55 2.88
N TYR A 14 -0.33 -7.99 1.82
CA TYR A 14 -0.87 -8.11 0.46
C TYR A 14 -0.89 -9.56 -0.04
N ALA A 15 0.19 -10.31 0.20
CA ALA A 15 0.24 -11.73 -0.12
C ALA A 15 -0.78 -12.55 0.69
N ARG A 16 -0.92 -12.24 1.99
CA ARG A 16 -1.86 -12.91 2.90
C ARG A 16 -3.31 -12.58 2.60
N ALA A 17 -3.61 -11.36 2.15
CA ALA A 17 -4.97 -10.91 1.88
C ALA A 17 -5.70 -11.81 0.87
N ARG A 18 -4.95 -12.37 -0.08
CA ARG A 18 -5.45 -13.34 -1.05
C ARG A 18 -6.07 -14.58 -0.40
N THR A 19 -5.55 -15.01 0.75
CA THR A 19 -6.00 -16.25 1.42
C THR A 19 -7.11 -16.03 2.44
N ILE A 20 -7.52 -14.78 2.70
CA ILE A 20 -8.50 -14.46 3.76
C ILE A 20 -9.93 -14.81 3.30
N ARG A 21 -10.22 -14.81 1.99
CA ARG A 21 -11.56 -15.09 1.46
C ARG A 21 -11.50 -16.02 0.25
N LYS A 22 -12.54 -16.83 0.07
CA LYS A 22 -12.77 -17.64 -1.14
C LYS A 22 -13.34 -16.79 -2.27
N ARG A 23 -12.57 -15.81 -2.75
CA ARG A 23 -12.92 -14.98 -3.91
C ARG A 23 -11.67 -14.78 -4.75
N TYR A 24 -11.84 -14.84 -6.06
CA TYR A 24 -10.79 -14.44 -6.99
C TYR A 24 -10.76 -12.91 -7.07
N THR A 25 -9.59 -12.33 -6.85
CA THR A 25 -9.35 -10.88 -6.78
C THR A 25 -8.17 -10.49 -7.66
N ILE A 26 -7.93 -9.19 -7.79
CA ILE A 26 -6.77 -8.68 -8.52
C ILE A 26 -5.43 -9.16 -7.92
N LEU A 27 -5.39 -9.48 -6.61
CA LEU A 27 -4.20 -10.01 -5.96
C LEU A 27 -3.93 -11.48 -6.34
N ASP A 28 -4.98 -12.23 -6.69
CA ASP A 28 -4.86 -13.57 -7.26
C ASP A 28 -4.27 -13.48 -8.66
N LEU A 29 -4.85 -12.63 -9.51
CA LEU A 29 -4.35 -12.42 -10.87
C LEU A 29 -2.89 -11.96 -10.88
N ALA A 30 -2.53 -10.96 -10.08
CA ALA A 30 -1.17 -10.46 -10.01
C ALA A 30 -0.17 -11.52 -9.50
N PHE A 31 -0.61 -12.42 -8.62
CA PHE A 31 0.22 -13.51 -8.15
C PHE A 31 0.41 -14.60 -9.20
N GLU A 32 -0.66 -15.00 -9.87
CA GLU A 32 -0.63 -15.98 -10.97
C GLU A 32 0.21 -15.48 -12.15
N ALA A 33 0.17 -14.17 -12.41
CA ALA A 33 1.01 -13.50 -13.39
C ALA A 33 2.47 -13.29 -12.91
N GLY A 34 2.79 -13.58 -11.63
CA GLY A 34 4.13 -13.43 -11.08
C GLY A 34 4.58 -12.00 -10.77
N ILE A 35 3.68 -11.00 -10.88
CA ILE A 35 3.99 -9.57 -10.74
C ILE A 35 3.58 -8.98 -9.38
N LEU A 36 2.95 -9.77 -8.50
CA LEU A 36 2.44 -9.28 -7.22
C LEU A 36 3.54 -8.60 -6.37
N GLY A 37 4.76 -9.15 -6.36
CA GLY A 37 5.88 -8.57 -5.60
C GLY A 37 6.25 -7.18 -6.11
N GLU A 38 6.45 -7.04 -7.42
CA GLU A 38 6.79 -5.78 -8.08
C GLU A 38 5.71 -4.71 -7.84
N CYS A 39 4.43 -5.06 -7.99
CA CYS A 39 3.33 -4.12 -7.72
C CYS A 39 3.31 -3.66 -6.26
N VAL A 40 3.61 -4.56 -5.31
CA VAL A 40 3.70 -4.18 -3.89
C VAL A 40 4.91 -3.27 -3.67
N ASP A 41 6.07 -3.59 -4.23
CA ASP A 41 7.26 -2.75 -4.11
C ASP A 41 7.03 -1.33 -4.67
N GLU A 42 6.34 -1.20 -5.81
CA GLU A 42 5.94 0.11 -6.36
C GLU A 42 5.00 0.89 -5.44
N LEU A 43 4.03 0.22 -4.79
CA LEU A 43 3.12 0.87 -3.85
C LEU A 43 3.84 1.48 -2.65
N PHE A 44 4.91 0.82 -2.18
CA PHE A 44 5.70 1.24 -1.02
C PHE A 44 6.97 2.02 -1.39
N ALA A 45 7.25 2.21 -2.68
CA ALA A 45 8.34 3.07 -3.16
C ALA A 45 8.19 4.49 -2.58
N PRO A 46 9.27 5.28 -2.48
CA PRO A 46 9.21 6.64 -1.94
C PRO A 46 8.17 7.54 -2.63
N GLN A 47 7.99 7.36 -3.94
CA GLN A 47 6.99 8.02 -4.78
C GLN A 47 5.70 7.21 -4.99
N GLY A 48 5.60 6.04 -4.37
CA GLY A 48 4.44 5.17 -4.42
C GLY A 48 3.26 5.71 -3.62
N PHE A 49 2.11 5.05 -3.73
CA PHE A 49 0.88 5.46 -3.04
C PHE A 49 1.03 5.54 -1.51
N TRP A 50 1.76 4.59 -0.93
CA TRP A 50 2.11 4.58 0.50
C TRP A 50 3.45 5.27 0.78
N GLY A 51 4.09 5.80 -0.26
CA GLY A 51 5.34 6.54 -0.18
C GLY A 51 5.21 7.78 0.70
N ARG A 52 6.26 8.06 1.47
CA ARG A 52 6.28 9.15 2.46
C ARG A 52 6.14 10.55 1.85
N VAL A 53 6.46 10.71 0.56
CA VAL A 53 6.42 12.00 -0.16
C VAL A 53 4.97 12.49 -0.35
N GLU A 54 4.03 11.60 -0.61
CA GLU A 54 2.61 11.97 -0.79
C GLU A 54 1.92 12.29 0.54
N HIS A 55 2.34 11.69 1.65
CA HIS A 55 1.77 11.98 2.97
C HIS A 55 2.10 13.40 3.44
N GLU A 56 3.30 13.90 3.12
CA GLU A 56 3.69 15.30 3.35
C GLU A 56 2.94 16.27 2.43
N ARG A 57 2.83 15.98 1.12
CA ARG A 57 2.03 16.80 0.19
C ARG A 57 0.55 16.88 0.59
N ARG A 58 -0.05 15.76 0.97
CA ARG A 58 -1.48 15.69 1.32
C ARG A 58 -1.78 16.30 2.70
N SER A 59 -0.81 16.28 3.63
CA SER A 59 -0.90 17.02 4.91
C SER A 59 -0.72 18.53 4.74
N GLY A 60 0.03 18.98 3.73
CA GLY A 60 0.18 20.41 3.39
C GLY A 60 -1.06 21.04 2.73
N THR A 61 -1.77 20.30 1.89
CA THR A 61 -2.93 20.81 1.12
C THR A 61 -4.22 20.96 1.94
N MET A 62 -4.27 20.45 3.17
CA MET A 62 -5.44 20.59 4.06
C MET A 62 -5.45 21.90 4.88
N SER A 63 -4.51 22.82 4.64
CA SER A 63 -4.43 24.12 5.33
C SER A 63 -4.96 25.32 4.50
N GLU A 64 -5.29 25.16 3.21
CA GLU A 64 -5.67 26.29 2.33
C GLU A 64 -7.15 26.31 1.91
N ARG A 65 -8.04 25.57 2.61
CA ARG A 65 -9.50 25.59 2.34
C ARG A 65 -10.36 25.91 3.57
N GLU A 66 -9.87 26.75 4.47
CA GLU A 66 -10.68 27.39 5.51
C GLU A 66 -10.27 28.87 5.63
N GLU A 67 -10.68 29.68 4.66
CA GLU A 67 -10.89 31.14 4.80
C GLU A 67 -12.16 31.55 4.04
#